data_AF-A0A7C4NBB4-F1
#
_entry.id   AF-A0A7C4NBB4-F1
#
_cell.length_a   1.000
_cell.length_b   1.000
_cell.length_c   1.000
_cell.angle_alpha   90.00
_cell.angle_beta   90.00
_cell.angle_gamma   90.00
#
_symmetry.space_group_name_H-M   'P 1'
#
loop_
_entity.id
_entity.type
_entity.pdbx_description
1 polymer ?
#
loop_
_entity_poly.entity_id
_entity_poly.type
_entity_poly.pdbx_seq_one_letter_code
_entity_poly.pdbx_strand_id
1 'polypeptide(L)'
;MKDREQGSGLIEMALTLPIVLLVSVVIIQFGVAAFAGAAAEAAARQGARVGSVAQVNPAGYAVAEAQRVAVTSFAAGQPAVVALAPGGVVGSELTIRVTYQVPNFMSFLGSLFAGLPTGPIP
;
A
#
# COMPACT_ATOMS: atom_id res chain seq x y z
N MET A 1 3.28 -51.13 16.85
CA MET A 1 4.36 -50.12 16.88
C MET A 1 4.32 -49.13 15.71
N LYS A 2 3.26 -49.11 14.86
CA LYS A 2 3.20 -48.27 13.64
C LYS A 2 2.37 -46.98 13.80
N ASP A 3 1.60 -46.86 14.87
CA ASP A 3 0.67 -45.75 15.11
C ASP A 3 1.36 -44.49 15.69
N ARG A 4 2.55 -44.63 16.30
CA ARG A 4 3.31 -43.50 16.84
C ARG A 4 3.99 -42.64 15.76
N GLU A 5 4.36 -43.24 14.63
CA GLU A 5 4.98 -42.51 13.51
C GLU A 5 3.97 -41.57 12.82
N GLN A 6 2.71 -42.01 12.70
CA GLN A 6 1.64 -41.19 12.13
C GLN A 6 1.23 -40.03 13.05
N GLY A 7 1.19 -40.26 14.37
CA GLY A 7 0.93 -39.20 15.37
C GLY A 7 2.03 -38.14 15.45
N SER A 8 3.29 -38.55 15.28
CA SER A 8 4.44 -37.64 15.25
C SER A 8 4.38 -36.70 14.06
N GLY A 9 4.09 -37.22 12.86
CA GLY A 9 3.99 -36.39 11.65
C GLY A 9 2.85 -35.36 11.70
N LEU A 10 1.72 -35.72 12.32
CA LEU A 10 0.60 -34.79 12.52
C LEU A 10 0.93 -33.66 13.51
N ILE A 11 1.67 -33.96 14.58
CA ILE A 11 2.11 -32.97 15.57
C ILE A 11 3.13 -32.00 14.96
N GLU A 12 4.06 -32.51 14.15
CA GLU A 12 5.08 -31.71 13.49
C GLU A 12 4.47 -30.75 12.45
N MET A 13 3.46 -31.22 11.72
CA MET A 13 2.65 -30.39 10.82
C MET A 13 1.82 -29.36 11.60
N ALA A 14 1.22 -29.73 12.73
CA ALA A 14 0.45 -28.81 13.55
C ALA A 14 1.27 -27.63 14.08
N LEU A 15 2.58 -27.84 14.31
CA LEU A 15 3.49 -26.79 14.76
C LEU A 15 4.06 -25.94 13.61
N THR A 16 4.34 -26.53 12.46
CA THR A 16 4.96 -25.83 11.31
C THR A 16 3.96 -25.02 10.49
N LEU A 17 2.73 -25.51 10.33
CA LEU A 17 1.66 -24.85 9.57
C LEU A 17 1.38 -23.40 10.03
N PRO A 18 1.23 -23.08 11.34
CA PRO A 18 1.01 -21.70 11.78
C PRO A 18 2.20 -20.78 11.46
N ILE A 19 3.44 -21.29 11.55
CA ILE A 19 4.64 -20.49 11.22
C ILE A 19 4.65 -20.16 9.73
N VAL A 20 4.35 -21.13 8.87
CA VAL A 20 4.29 -20.92 7.41
C VAL A 20 3.19 -19.92 7.06
N LEU A 21 2.03 -19.98 7.71
CA LEU A 21 0.95 -19.02 7.49
C LEU A 21 1.35 -17.60 7.90
N LEU A 22 2.02 -17.43 9.04
CA LEU A 22 2.51 -16.12 9.48
C LEU A 22 3.52 -15.54 8.47
N VAL A 23 4.49 -16.33 8.04
CA VAL A 23 5.49 -15.91 7.04
C VAL A 23 4.80 -15.55 5.72
N SER A 24 3.80 -16.33 5.29
CA SER A 24 3.03 -16.04 4.07
C SER A 24 2.28 -14.72 4.16
N VAL A 25 1.63 -14.41 5.29
CA VAL A 25 0.94 -13.13 5.51
C VAL A 25 1.93 -11.96 5.49
N VAL A 26 3.11 -12.10 6.09
CA VAL A 26 4.15 -11.06 6.06
C VAL A 26 4.63 -10.80 4.63
N ILE A 27 4.87 -11.84 3.84
CA ILE A 27 5.28 -11.71 2.44
C ILE A 27 4.20 -10.98 1.63
N ILE A 28 2.92 -11.36 1.82
CA ILE A 28 1.80 -10.70 1.14
C ILE A 28 1.70 -9.23 1.54
N GLN A 29 1.78 -8.92 2.84
CA GLN A 29 1.73 -7.55 3.35
C GLN A 29 2.85 -6.68 2.75
N PHE A 30 4.06 -7.23 2.68
CA PHE A 30 5.19 -6.54 2.08
C PHE A 30 5.01 -6.33 0.56
N GLY A 31 4.49 -7.34 -0.16
CA GLY A 31 4.18 -7.24 -1.58
C GLY A 31 3.14 -6.15 -1.87
N VAL A 32 2.08 -6.06 -1.07
CA VAL A 32 1.07 -5.00 -1.20
C VAL A 32 1.67 -3.62 -0.90
N ALA A 33 2.51 -3.51 0.14
CA ALA A 33 3.17 -2.24 0.46
C ALA A 33 4.10 -1.76 -0.67
N ALA A 34 4.90 -2.67 -1.24
CA ALA A 34 5.75 -2.37 -2.39
C ALA A 34 4.94 -1.94 -3.62
N PHE A 35 3.83 -2.64 -3.89
CA PHE A 35 2.91 -2.28 -4.97
C PHE A 35 2.28 -0.89 -4.76
N ALA A 36 1.86 -0.57 -3.53
CA ALA A 36 1.31 0.75 -3.19
C ALA A 36 2.33 1.87 -3.43
N GLY A 37 3.61 1.63 -3.10
CA GLY A 37 4.70 2.57 -3.42
C GLY A 37 4.84 2.82 -4.91
N ALA A 38 4.83 1.76 -5.73
CA ALA A 38 4.88 1.87 -7.19
C ALA A 38 3.66 2.59 -7.77
N ALA A 39 2.46 2.34 -7.22
CA ALA A 39 1.23 3.03 -7.60
C ALA A 39 1.29 4.53 -7.26
N ALA A 40 1.84 4.90 -6.10
CA ALA A 40 2.06 6.31 -5.71
C ALA A 40 2.99 7.02 -6.68
N GLU A 41 4.09 6.37 -7.05
CA GLU A 41 5.04 6.94 -7.98
C GLU A 41 4.42 7.13 -9.38
N ALA A 42 3.67 6.15 -9.88
CA ALA A 42 2.96 6.26 -11.14
C ALA A 42 1.94 7.42 -11.13
N ALA A 43 1.14 7.54 -10.06
CA ALA A 43 0.17 8.61 -9.87
C ALA A 43 0.84 9.99 -9.80
N ALA A 44 1.93 10.13 -9.04
CA ALA A 44 2.67 11.38 -8.93
C ALA A 44 3.26 11.82 -10.28
N ARG A 45 3.84 10.87 -11.04
CA ARG A 45 4.39 11.14 -12.38
C ARG A 45 3.32 11.57 -13.36
N GLN A 46 2.14 10.94 -13.34
CA GLN A 46 1.02 11.33 -14.20
C GLN A 46 0.45 12.71 -13.82
N GLY A 47 0.25 12.96 -12.52
CA GLY A 47 -0.16 14.27 -12.02
C GLY A 47 0.81 15.38 -12.42
N ALA A 48 2.12 15.17 -12.24
CA ALA A 48 3.14 16.14 -12.64
C ALA A 48 3.14 16.41 -14.16
N ARG A 49 2.94 15.38 -15.00
CA ARG A 49 2.83 15.54 -16.45
C ARG A 49 1.65 16.43 -16.82
N VAL A 50 0.47 16.14 -16.29
CA VAL A 50 -0.74 16.93 -16.56
C VAL A 50 -0.62 18.35 -15.98
N GLY A 51 -0.03 18.48 -14.80
CA GLY A 51 0.24 19.78 -14.17
C GLY A 51 1.20 20.66 -14.97
N SER A 52 2.24 20.06 -15.57
CA SER A 52 3.26 20.82 -16.33
C SER A 52 2.73 21.47 -17.61
N VAL A 53 1.69 20.91 -18.21
CA VAL A 53 1.09 21.41 -19.45
C VAL A 53 -0.15 22.27 -19.22
N ALA A 54 -0.71 22.23 -18.02
CA ALA A 54 -1.91 22.97 -17.66
C ALA A 54 -1.63 24.48 -17.62
N GLN A 55 -2.32 25.22 -18.48
CA GLN A 55 -2.20 26.68 -18.60
C GLN A 55 -2.96 27.44 -17.51
N VAL A 56 -3.99 26.81 -16.94
CA VAL A 56 -4.85 27.38 -15.91
C VAL A 56 -4.86 26.42 -14.74
N ASN A 57 -4.62 26.92 -13.53
CA ASN A 57 -4.62 26.13 -12.29
C ASN A 57 -3.83 24.80 -12.39
N PRO A 58 -2.51 24.84 -12.68
CA PRO A 58 -1.71 23.63 -12.87
C PRO A 58 -1.74 22.70 -11.64
N ALA A 59 -1.73 23.25 -10.43
CA ALA A 59 -1.89 22.48 -9.19
C ALA A 59 -3.19 21.66 -9.15
N GLY A 60 -4.32 22.28 -9.47
CA GLY A 60 -5.62 21.63 -9.41
C GLY A 60 -5.72 20.45 -10.37
N TYR A 61 -5.29 20.64 -11.63
CA TYR A 61 -5.28 19.56 -12.61
C TYR A 61 -4.31 18.44 -12.26
N ALA A 62 -3.15 18.79 -11.70
CA ALA A 62 -2.15 17.82 -11.32
C ALA A 62 -2.61 16.95 -10.14
N VAL A 63 -3.25 17.55 -9.12
CA VAL A 63 -3.82 16.84 -7.98
C VAL A 63 -5.01 15.98 -8.42
N ALA A 64 -5.90 16.51 -9.26
CA ALA A 64 -7.05 15.76 -9.74
C ALA A 64 -6.63 14.52 -10.55
N GLU A 65 -5.65 14.67 -11.44
CA GLU A 65 -5.14 13.53 -12.22
C GLU A 65 -4.37 12.54 -11.35
N ALA A 66 -3.49 13.01 -10.45
CA ALA A 66 -2.79 12.14 -9.51
C ALA A 66 -3.78 11.36 -8.64
N GLN A 67 -4.85 12.00 -8.14
CA GLN A 67 -5.89 11.31 -7.38
C GLN A 67 -6.61 10.26 -8.22
N ARG A 68 -6.97 10.59 -9.46
CA ARG A 68 -7.64 9.65 -10.38
C ARG A 68 -6.79 8.42 -10.64
N VAL A 69 -5.52 8.62 -11.00
CA VAL A 69 -4.57 7.52 -11.25
C VAL A 69 -4.29 6.74 -9.97
N ALA A 70 -4.22 7.41 -8.82
CA ALA A 70 -3.98 6.74 -7.56
C ALA A 70 -5.13 5.78 -7.19
N VAL A 71 -6.38 6.23 -7.34
CA VAL A 71 -7.56 5.41 -7.07
C VAL A 71 -7.67 4.23 -8.05
N THR A 72 -7.37 4.43 -9.33
CA THR A 72 -7.46 3.35 -10.32
C THR A 72 -6.30 2.35 -10.24
N SER A 73 -5.11 2.80 -9.84
CA SER A 73 -3.92 1.94 -9.73
C SER A 73 -3.98 1.00 -8.52
N PHE A 74 -4.57 1.45 -7.41
CA PHE A 74 -4.69 0.63 -6.21
C PHE A 74 -5.95 1.00 -5.40
N ALA A 75 -7.09 0.43 -5.81
CA ALA A 75 -8.39 0.70 -5.20
C ALA A 75 -8.54 0.21 -3.75
N ALA A 76 -7.73 -0.77 -3.33
CA ALA A 76 -7.74 -1.29 -1.96
C ALA A 76 -6.99 -0.38 -0.97
N GLY A 77 -6.15 0.53 -1.45
CA GLY A 77 -5.51 1.56 -0.64
C GLY A 77 -6.37 2.81 -0.55
N GLN A 78 -6.16 3.61 0.50
CA GLN A 78 -6.76 4.94 0.58
C GLN A 78 -5.72 5.99 0.16
N PRO A 79 -5.76 6.47 -1.11
CA PRO A 79 -4.81 7.47 -1.58
C PRO A 79 -5.17 8.87 -1.07
N ALA A 80 -4.16 9.58 -0.58
CA ALA A 80 -4.21 11.00 -0.25
C ALA A 80 -3.19 11.76 -1.11
N VAL A 81 -3.68 12.71 -1.90
CA VAL A 81 -2.85 13.55 -2.76
C VAL A 81 -2.89 14.99 -2.27
N VAL A 82 -1.71 15.61 -2.11
CA VAL A 82 -1.57 16.99 -1.67
C VAL A 82 -0.55 17.71 -2.55
N ALA A 83 -0.90 18.91 -3.04
CA ALA A 83 0.06 19.82 -3.65
C ALA A 83 0.86 20.52 -2.54
N LEU A 84 2.17 20.30 -2.51
CA LEU A 84 3.08 20.95 -1.55
C LEU A 84 3.58 22.29 -2.06
N ALA A 85 3.78 22.39 -3.38
CA ALA A 85 4.09 23.62 -4.07
C ALA A 85 3.17 23.68 -5.29
N PRO A 86 2.11 24.51 -5.28
CA PRO A 86 1.12 24.54 -6.36
C PRO A 86 1.67 25.12 -7.68
N GLY A 87 2.85 25.76 -7.66
CA GLY A 87 3.33 26.52 -8.80
C GLY A 87 2.27 27.53 -9.26
N GLY A 88 2.29 27.88 -10.55
CA GLY A 88 1.24 28.71 -11.17
C GLY A 88 1.77 29.88 -11.99
N VAL A 89 3.09 30.08 -12.02
CA VAL A 89 3.78 31.03 -12.89
C VAL A 89 4.83 30.28 -13.70
N VAL A 90 5.08 30.73 -14.93
CA VAL A 90 6.10 30.12 -15.80
C VAL A 90 7.44 30.15 -15.08
N GLY A 91 8.06 28.96 -14.93
CA GLY A 91 9.33 28.80 -14.23
C GLY A 91 9.23 28.44 -12.74
N SER A 92 8.03 28.37 -12.15
CA SER A 92 7.86 27.88 -10.76
C SER A 92 7.83 26.35 -10.68
N GLU A 93 8.38 25.79 -9.60
CA GLU A 93 8.32 24.35 -9.34
C GLU A 93 6.92 23.92 -8.86
N LEU A 94 6.44 22.79 -9.40
CA LEU A 94 5.21 22.12 -8.99
C LEU A 94 5.58 20.83 -8.24
N THR A 95 5.27 20.77 -6.95
CA THR A 95 5.57 19.60 -6.11
C THR A 95 4.28 18.96 -5.61
N ILE A 96 4.11 17.67 -5.86
CA ILE A 96 2.94 16.89 -5.47
C ILE A 96 3.42 15.71 -4.61
N ARG A 97 2.72 15.48 -3.50
CA ARG A 97 2.88 14.30 -2.68
C ARG A 97 1.67 13.39 -2.86
N VAL A 98 1.94 12.12 -3.14
CA VAL A 98 0.95 11.05 -3.15
C VAL A 98 1.30 10.09 -2.03
N THR A 99 0.36 9.87 -1.12
CA THR A 99 0.51 8.96 0.01
C THR A 99 -0.58 7.89 -0.09
N TYR A 100 -0.26 6.63 0.20
CA TYR A 100 -1.24 5.55 0.34
C TYR A 100 -1.31 5.09 1.77
N GLN A 101 -2.51 4.86 2.27
CA GLN A 101 -2.71 4.02 3.43
C GLN A 101 -2.99 2.59 2.97
N VAL A 102 -2.12 1.67 3.37
CA VAL A 102 -2.21 0.26 2.99
C VAL A 102 -3.02 -0.49 4.06
N PRO A 103 -4.02 -1.29 3.67
CA PRO A 103 -4.74 -2.13 4.62
C PRO A 103 -3.77 -3.10 5.32
N ASN A 104 -3.99 -3.27 6.63
CA ASN A 104 -3.16 -4.12 7.46
C ASN A 104 -3.79 -5.52 7.57
N PHE A 105 -3.26 -6.46 6.80
CA PHE A 105 -3.69 -7.85 6.78
C PHE A 105 -3.29 -8.60 8.07
N MET A 106 -2.32 -8.08 8.83
CA MET A 106 -2.00 -8.61 10.17
C MET A 106 -3.06 -8.24 11.21
N SER A 107 -3.98 -7.32 10.91
CA SER A 107 -5.09 -6.95 11.81
C SER A 107 -6.00 -8.13 12.13
N PHE A 108 -6.21 -9.04 11.16
CA PHE A 108 -6.90 -10.32 11.40
C PHE A 108 -6.17 -11.17 12.45
N LEU A 109 -4.84 -11.25 12.39
CA LEU A 109 -4.03 -11.95 13.39
C LEU A 109 -4.05 -11.22 14.75
N GLY A 110 -4.13 -9.89 14.77
CA GLY A 110 -4.30 -9.11 16.00
C GLY A 110 -5.63 -9.38 16.74
N SER A 111 -6.68 -9.78 16.02
CA SER A 111 -7.93 -10.23 16.65
C SER A 111 -7.84 -11.62 17.30
N LEU A 112 -6.89 -12.45 16.85
CA LEU A 112 -6.59 -13.79 17.40
C LEU A 112 -5.50 -13.76 18.47
N PHE A 113 -4.53 -12.85 18.33
CA PHE A 113 -3.38 -12.66 19.21
C PHE A 113 -3.37 -11.21 19.72
N ALA A 114 -3.92 -11.01 20.92
CA ALA A 114 -3.99 -9.69 21.55
C ALA A 114 -2.58 -9.07 21.68
N GLY A 115 -2.32 -7.97 20.97
CA GLY A 115 -1.06 -7.22 21.04
C GLY A 115 -0.45 -6.78 19.71
N LEU A 116 -0.98 -7.22 18.56
CA LEU A 116 -0.49 -6.77 17.24
C LEU A 116 -1.19 -5.47 16.77
N PRO A 117 -0.50 -4.55 16.07
CA PRO A 117 -1.12 -3.35 15.52
C PRO A 117 -2.22 -3.69 14.49
N THR A 118 -3.43 -3.15 14.67
CA THR A 118 -4.61 -3.45 13.84
C THR A 118 -5.02 -2.32 12.88
N GLY A 119 -4.38 -1.15 12.97
CA GLY A 119 -4.65 0.01 12.12
C GLY A 119 -3.97 -0.07 10.74
N PRO A 120 -4.38 0.78 9.77
CA PRO A 120 -3.73 0.92 8.47
C PRO A 120 -2.27 1.31 8.62
N ILE A 121 -1.42 0.86 7.70
CA ILE A 121 0.00 1.17 7.69
C ILE A 121 0.22 2.38 6.75
N PRO A 122 0.90 3.44 7.23
CA PRO A 122 1.16 4.65 6.44
C PRO A 122 2.19 4.43 5.31
#